data_AF-A0A5N6NCR0-F1
#
_entry.id   AF-A0A5N6NCR0-F1
#
_cell.length_a   1.000
_cell.length_b   1.000
_cell.length_c   1.000
_cell.angle_alpha   90.00
_cell.angle_beta   90.00
_cell.angle_gamma   90.00
#
_symmetry.space_group_name_H-M   'P 1'
#
loop_
_entity.id
_entity.type
_entity.pdbx_description
1 polymer ?
#
loop_
_entity_poly.entity_id
_entity_poly.type
_entity_poly.pdbx_seq_one_letter_code
_entity_poly.pdbx_strand_id
1 'polypeptide(L)'
;MSILIDGDSQFSPPNTRRRICNACERPATVCLCDSLPAEPLSTTTQIVILQHPHEQRHRLATVPVLNKCLRNCQTLIGRRLRLGDSALLDSLHDAASDQNPPRSIQAAFLFPGTDPAPSMEINRWLSSFGDTNMNKFVLIVFDGTWKHAKEMVSASLPFMSKFATQASFLKPTNRKPKLLKRSNDDEKRVNSRSFCT
;
A
#
# COMPACT_ATOMS: atom_id res chain seq x y z
N MET A 1 -41.14 64.10 15.98
CA MET A 1 -41.88 63.25 15.04
C MET A 1 -40.85 62.37 14.36
N SER A 2 -40.88 61.09 14.69
CA SER A 2 -39.99 60.04 14.20
C SER A 2 -40.07 59.93 12.67
N ILE A 3 -38.98 59.51 12.04
CA ILE A 3 -38.89 58.28 11.22
C ILE A 3 -37.40 58.02 10.95
N LEU A 4 -36.91 56.96 11.61
CA LEU A 4 -35.75 56.17 11.23
C LEU A 4 -36.14 55.36 9.98
N ILE A 5 -35.28 55.32 8.96
CA ILE A 5 -35.12 54.12 8.14
C ILE A 5 -33.61 53.94 7.89
N ASP A 6 -33.05 53.00 8.64
CA ASP A 6 -31.73 52.41 8.43
C ASP A 6 -31.68 51.73 7.06
N GLY A 7 -30.78 52.21 6.19
CA GLY A 7 -30.41 51.55 4.94
C GLY A 7 -29.22 50.64 5.17
N ASP A 8 -29.49 49.48 5.78
CA ASP A 8 -28.54 48.42 6.10
C ASP A 8 -27.86 47.92 4.82
N SER A 9 -26.64 48.43 4.54
CA SER A 9 -25.80 47.95 3.45
C SER A 9 -25.22 46.59 3.82
N GLN A 10 -26.01 45.53 3.62
CA GLN A 10 -25.53 44.15 3.69
C GLN A 10 -24.59 43.84 2.52
N PHE A 11 -23.34 44.27 2.67
CA PHE A 11 -22.23 43.72 1.90
C PHE A 11 -22.00 42.28 2.38
N SER A 12 -22.64 41.33 1.71
CA SER A 12 -22.23 39.93 1.83
C SER A 12 -20.82 39.80 1.22
N PRO A 13 -19.80 39.33 1.98
CA PRO A 13 -18.48 39.15 1.38
C PRO A 13 -18.61 38.07 0.29
N PRO A 14 -17.96 38.25 -0.87
CA PRO A 14 -17.97 37.23 -1.90
C PRO A 14 -17.43 35.94 -1.30
N ASN A 15 -18.16 34.84 -1.49
CA ASN A 15 -17.76 33.49 -1.14
C ASN A 15 -16.37 33.24 -1.74
N THR A 16 -15.35 33.51 -0.93
CA THR A 16 -13.96 33.58 -1.35
C THR A 16 -13.53 32.14 -1.43
N ARG A 17 -13.77 31.54 -2.61
CA ARG A 17 -13.33 30.18 -2.90
C ARG A 17 -11.89 30.06 -2.42
N ARG A 18 -11.63 29.08 -1.55
CA ARG A 18 -10.31 28.86 -0.97
C ARG A 18 -9.27 28.85 -2.10
N ARG A 19 -8.24 29.69 -2.00
CA ARG A 19 -7.14 29.71 -2.97
C ARG A 19 -6.50 28.32 -3.03
N ILE A 20 -6.28 27.81 -4.24
CA ILE A 20 -5.67 26.51 -4.50
C ILE A 20 -4.28 26.72 -5.10
N CYS A 21 -3.31 25.92 -4.69
CA CYS A 21 -1.97 25.92 -5.27
C CYS A 21 -2.01 25.29 -6.67
N ASN A 22 -1.56 26.01 -7.69
CA ASN A 22 -1.53 25.50 -9.07
C ASN A 22 -0.52 24.35 -9.27
N ALA A 23 0.48 24.23 -8.38
CA ALA A 23 1.49 23.20 -8.49
C ALA A 23 1.06 21.86 -7.85
N CYS A 24 0.36 21.88 -6.71
CA CYS A 24 0.01 20.65 -5.97
C CYS A 24 -1.47 20.47 -5.66
N GLU A 25 -2.33 21.40 -6.12
CA GLU A 25 -3.80 21.37 -5.97
C GLU A 25 -4.33 21.39 -4.52
N ARG A 26 -3.42 21.54 -3.54
CA ARG A 26 -3.78 21.74 -2.12
C ARG A 26 -4.32 23.15 -1.88
N PRO A 27 -5.22 23.34 -0.89
CA PRO A 27 -5.54 24.67 -0.39
C PRO A 27 -4.26 25.41 0.03
N ALA A 28 -4.15 26.69 -0.30
CA ALA A 28 -2.94 27.48 -0.09
C ALA A 28 -2.47 27.46 1.38
N THR A 29 -3.40 27.40 2.34
CA THR A 29 -3.11 27.37 3.79
C THR A 29 -2.43 26.09 4.28
N VAL A 30 -2.46 25.01 3.50
CA VAL A 30 -1.84 23.71 3.82
C VAL A 30 -0.98 23.21 2.66
N CYS A 31 -0.55 24.13 1.80
CA CYS A 31 0.39 23.87 0.74
C CYS A 31 1.75 23.49 1.34
N LEU A 32 2.43 22.52 0.74
CA LEU A 32 3.76 22.07 1.18
C LEU A 32 4.86 22.43 0.18
N CYS A 33 4.52 23.04 -0.96
CA CYS A 33 5.47 23.28 -2.06
C CYS A 33 6.73 24.02 -1.62
N ASP A 34 6.61 25.03 -0.76
CA ASP A 34 7.75 25.82 -0.29
C ASP A 34 8.68 25.05 0.67
N SER A 35 8.21 23.90 1.17
CA SER A 35 8.99 23.00 2.03
C SER A 35 9.50 21.75 1.30
N LEU A 36 9.15 21.57 0.02
CA LEU A 36 9.65 20.46 -0.77
C LEU A 36 11.09 20.73 -1.21
N PRO A 37 11.92 19.69 -1.42
CA PRO A 37 13.23 19.88 -2.00
C PRO A 37 13.10 20.51 -3.39
N ALA A 38 13.99 21.45 -3.72
CA ALA A 38 14.00 22.11 -5.02
C ALA A 38 14.22 21.11 -6.17
N GLU A 39 15.04 20.09 -5.90
CA GLU A 39 15.33 18.98 -6.81
C GLU A 39 14.91 17.65 -6.17
N PRO A 40 14.27 16.72 -6.90
CA PRO A 40 13.87 15.45 -6.34
C PRO A 40 15.08 14.64 -5.87
N LEU A 41 14.95 14.00 -4.71
CA LEU A 41 15.98 13.18 -4.09
C LEU A 41 16.19 11.89 -4.89
N SER A 42 17.45 11.50 -5.06
CA SER A 42 17.82 10.22 -5.65
C SER A 42 17.93 9.16 -4.56
N THR A 43 17.24 8.04 -4.74
CA THR A 43 17.33 6.88 -3.85
C THR A 43 17.95 5.70 -4.59
N THR A 44 18.72 4.85 -3.91
CA THR A 44 19.20 3.59 -4.49
C THR A 44 18.04 2.60 -4.72
N THR A 45 17.01 2.70 -3.89
CA THR A 45 15.78 1.92 -3.98
C THR A 45 14.78 2.57 -4.94
N GLN A 46 14.22 1.79 -5.87
CA GLN A 46 13.04 2.14 -6.64
C GLN A 46 11.80 1.94 -5.80
N ILE A 47 10.90 2.91 -5.75
CA ILE A 47 9.63 2.82 -5.02
C ILE A 47 8.50 2.69 -6.04
N VAL A 48 7.65 1.68 -5.85
CA VAL A 48 6.42 1.50 -6.63
C VAL A 48 5.24 1.58 -5.67
N ILE A 49 4.39 2.59 -5.82
CA ILE A 49 3.21 2.81 -5.00
C ILE A 49 1.98 2.35 -5.77
N LEU A 50 1.28 1.34 -5.29
CA LEU A 50 -0.10 1.06 -5.71
C LEU A 50 -1.04 1.90 -4.84
N GLN A 51 -1.60 2.95 -5.42
CA GLN A 51 -2.55 3.83 -4.75
C GLN A 51 -3.99 3.45 -5.07
N HIS A 52 -4.80 3.25 -4.03
CA HIS A 52 -6.21 2.94 -4.18
C HIS A 52 -6.97 4.13 -4.81
N PRO A 53 -7.89 3.94 -5.76
CA PRO A 53 -8.59 5.03 -6.45
C PRO A 53 -9.38 5.97 -5.53
N HIS A 54 -9.76 5.49 -4.34
CA HIS A 54 -10.39 6.33 -3.32
C HIS A 54 -9.42 7.35 -2.72
N GLU A 55 -8.15 6.96 -2.49
CA GLU A 55 -7.13 7.84 -1.89
C GLU A 55 -6.71 8.96 -2.84
N GLN A 56 -6.65 8.68 -4.14
CA GLN A 56 -6.29 9.67 -5.17
C GLN A 56 -7.18 10.93 -5.12
N ARG A 57 -8.44 10.79 -4.69
CA ARG A 57 -9.42 11.89 -4.65
C ARG A 57 -9.23 12.80 -3.44
N HIS A 58 -8.38 12.45 -2.48
CA HIS A 58 -8.16 13.26 -1.29
C HIS A 58 -7.22 14.42 -1.60
N ARG A 59 -7.69 15.64 -1.33
CA ARG A 59 -6.90 16.87 -1.54
C ARG A 59 -5.60 16.92 -0.74
N LEU A 60 -5.49 16.11 0.32
CA LEU A 60 -4.30 16.02 1.16
C LEU A 60 -3.53 14.71 0.95
N ALA A 61 -3.75 14.01 -0.16
CA ALA A 61 -3.02 12.80 -0.49
C ALA A 61 -1.50 13.02 -0.44
N THR A 62 -0.80 12.06 0.15
CA THR A 62 0.66 12.11 0.36
C THR A 62 1.42 11.75 -0.90
N VAL A 63 0.84 10.90 -1.75
CA VAL A 63 1.48 10.41 -2.98
C VAL A 63 1.91 11.52 -3.95
N PRO A 64 1.09 12.56 -4.25
CA PRO A 64 1.55 13.69 -5.06
C PRO A 64 2.77 14.42 -4.50
N VAL A 65 2.90 14.47 -3.17
CA VAL A 65 4.07 15.08 -2.51
C VAL A 65 5.29 14.18 -2.67
N LEU A 66 5.14 12.87 -2.44
CA LEU A 66 6.22 11.89 -2.61
C LEU A 66 6.77 11.87 -4.04
N ASN A 67 5.91 11.90 -5.06
CA ASN A 67 6.32 11.93 -6.47
C ASN A 67 7.12 13.19 -6.84
N LYS A 68 6.95 14.30 -6.11
CA LYS A 68 7.78 15.51 -6.29
C LYS A 68 9.11 15.41 -5.54
N CYS A 69 9.16 14.66 -4.45
CA CYS A 69 10.33 14.58 -3.60
C CYS A 69 11.33 13.51 -4.05
N LEU A 70 10.92 12.51 -4.85
CA LEU A 70 11.72 11.34 -5.17
C LEU A 70 11.83 11.11 -6.68
N ARG A 71 13.05 10.98 -7.21
CA ARG A 71 13.27 10.63 -8.63
C ARG A 71 12.80 9.22 -8.97
N ASN A 72 13.01 8.30 -8.03
CA ASN A 72 12.86 6.87 -8.22
C ASN A 72 11.54 6.37 -7.63
N CYS A 73 10.44 7.06 -7.93
CA CYS A 73 9.10 6.75 -7.42
C CYS A 73 8.09 6.66 -8.56
N GLN A 74 7.47 5.49 -8.72
CA GLN A 74 6.39 5.25 -9.68
C GLN A 74 5.08 5.06 -8.91
N THR A 75 4.04 5.77 -9.32
CA THR A 75 2.69 5.58 -8.78
C THR A 75 1.80 4.90 -9.80
N LEU A 76 1.11 3.84 -9.38
CA LEU A 76 0.10 3.12 -10.14
C LEU A 76 -1.24 3.30 -9.43
N ILE A 77 -2.27 3.69 -10.17
CA ILE A 77 -3.63 3.83 -9.61
C ILE A 77 -4.40 2.54 -9.87
N GLY A 78 -4.88 1.89 -8.82
CA GLY A 78 -5.62 0.65 -8.98
C GLY A 78 -5.91 -0.08 -7.68
N ARG A 79 -6.53 -1.25 -7.80
CA ARG A 79 -6.85 -2.12 -6.65
C ARG A 79 -6.06 -3.43 -6.66
N ARG A 80 -5.18 -3.62 -7.64
CA ARG A 80 -4.41 -4.84 -7.86
C ARG A 80 -3.28 -4.57 -8.84
N LEU A 81 -2.11 -5.15 -8.60
CA LEU A 81 -1.00 -5.24 -9.57
C LEU A 81 -1.16 -6.46 -10.49
N ARG A 82 -0.87 -6.24 -11.77
CA ARG A 82 -0.94 -7.20 -12.87
C ARG A 82 0.26 -7.00 -13.80
N LEU A 83 0.53 -8.05 -14.59
CA LEU A 83 1.47 -7.94 -15.71
C LEU A 83 0.98 -6.84 -16.67
N GLY A 84 1.89 -5.97 -17.08
CA GLY A 84 1.61 -4.82 -17.95
C GLY A 84 1.33 -3.51 -17.18
N ASP A 85 1.15 -3.54 -15.86
CA ASP A 85 0.94 -2.32 -15.06
C ASP A 85 2.24 -1.51 -14.92
N SER A 86 3.40 -2.17 -14.95
CA SER A 86 4.71 -1.50 -14.87
C SER A 86 5.81 -2.35 -15.50
N ALA A 87 6.52 -1.77 -16.46
CA ALA A 87 7.68 -2.40 -17.09
C ALA A 87 8.76 -2.85 -16.07
N LEU A 88 8.90 -2.12 -14.94
CA LEU A 88 9.81 -2.53 -13.87
C LEU A 88 9.32 -3.81 -13.19
N LEU A 89 8.04 -3.89 -12.83
CA LEU A 89 7.49 -5.08 -12.18
C LEU A 89 7.41 -6.27 -13.15
N ASP A 90 7.14 -6.02 -14.43
CA ASP A 90 7.11 -7.03 -15.47
C ASP A 90 8.51 -7.64 -15.66
N SER A 91 9.57 -6.80 -15.70
CA SER A 91 10.95 -7.30 -15.79
C SER A 91 11.37 -8.19 -14.61
N LEU A 92 10.86 -7.91 -13.41
CA LEU A 92 11.09 -8.74 -12.22
C LEU A 92 10.34 -10.07 -12.31
N HIS A 93 9.11 -10.04 -12.83
CA HIS A 93 8.30 -11.23 -13.03
C HIS A 93 8.90 -12.17 -14.07
N ASP A 94 9.38 -11.62 -15.19
CA ASP A 94 10.06 -12.37 -16.25
C ASP A 94 11.36 -12.98 -15.73
N ALA A 95 12.21 -12.17 -15.06
CA ALA A 95 13.47 -12.65 -14.49
C ALA A 95 13.27 -13.76 -13.44
N ALA A 96 12.18 -13.72 -12.67
CA ALA A 96 11.86 -14.77 -11.70
C ALA A 96 11.38 -16.08 -12.33
N SER A 97 10.98 -16.05 -13.61
CA SER A 97 10.55 -17.22 -14.36
C SER A 97 11.71 -17.98 -15.03
N ASP A 98 12.90 -17.37 -15.07
CA ASP A 98 14.12 -18.00 -15.59
C ASP A 98 14.67 -19.07 -14.63
N GLN A 99 15.28 -20.12 -15.19
CA GLN A 99 15.87 -21.21 -14.40
C GLN A 99 17.07 -20.77 -13.55
N ASN A 100 17.66 -19.62 -13.85
CA ASN A 100 18.80 -19.07 -13.11
C ASN A 100 18.63 -17.54 -12.96
N PRO A 101 17.71 -17.10 -12.07
CA PRO A 101 17.29 -15.72 -12.00
C PRO A 101 18.48 -14.81 -11.61
N PRO A 102 18.70 -13.69 -12.31
CA PRO A 102 19.72 -12.73 -11.93
C PRO A 102 19.39 -12.14 -10.56
N ARG A 103 20.27 -12.37 -9.57
CA ARG A 103 20.08 -11.94 -8.17
C ARG A 103 20.33 -10.44 -7.93
N SER A 104 20.51 -9.65 -8.97
CA SER A 104 20.91 -8.24 -8.84
C SER A 104 19.76 -7.29 -8.52
N ILE A 105 18.50 -7.70 -8.69
CA ILE A 105 17.34 -6.86 -8.35
C ILE A 105 16.44 -7.57 -7.34
N GLN A 106 16.14 -6.91 -6.24
CA GLN A 106 15.44 -7.48 -5.09
C GLN A 106 14.20 -6.68 -4.75
N ALA A 107 13.03 -7.31 -4.86
CA ALA A 107 11.75 -6.68 -4.57
C ALA A 107 11.20 -7.09 -3.20
N ALA A 108 10.73 -6.11 -2.44
CA ALA A 108 10.01 -6.33 -1.19
C ALA A 108 8.72 -5.51 -1.15
N PHE A 109 7.76 -5.98 -0.36
CA PHE A 109 6.58 -5.20 0.01
C PHE A 109 6.35 -5.23 1.50
N LEU A 110 5.82 -4.13 2.03
CA LEU A 110 5.53 -3.95 3.46
C LEU A 110 4.02 -4.00 3.68
N PHE A 111 3.55 -5.01 4.39
CA PHE A 111 2.17 -5.04 4.87
C PHE A 111 2.08 -5.87 6.17
N PRO A 112 1.51 -5.31 7.26
CA PRO A 112 1.34 -6.06 8.49
C PRO A 112 0.12 -6.99 8.34
N GLY A 113 0.36 -8.29 8.20
CA GLY A 113 -0.74 -9.24 8.00
C GLY A 113 -0.30 -10.70 8.03
N THR A 114 -1.14 -11.51 8.68
CA THR A 114 -0.97 -12.89 9.16
C THR A 114 -1.42 -13.97 8.16
N ASP A 115 -1.12 -13.83 6.88
CA ASP A 115 -1.41 -14.85 5.85
C ASP A 115 -0.13 -15.62 5.47
N PRO A 116 -0.22 -16.85 4.92
CA PRO A 116 0.88 -17.84 4.92
C PRO A 116 2.03 -17.53 3.95
N ALA A 117 2.07 -16.34 3.35
CA ALA A 117 3.23 -15.93 2.58
C ALA A 117 4.46 -15.95 3.51
N PRO A 118 5.58 -16.57 3.12
CA PRO A 118 6.80 -16.53 3.92
C PRO A 118 7.20 -15.07 4.12
N SER A 119 6.95 -14.54 5.31
CA SER A 119 7.43 -13.22 5.70
C SER A 119 8.86 -13.36 6.20
N MET A 120 9.72 -12.45 5.77
CA MET A 120 11.09 -12.37 6.25
C MET A 120 11.29 -11.07 6.99
N GLU A 121 11.99 -11.14 8.12
CA GLU A 121 12.41 -9.94 8.84
C GLU A 121 13.27 -9.07 7.91
N ILE A 122 13.02 -7.76 7.86
CA ILE A 122 13.68 -6.85 6.93
C ILE A 122 15.22 -6.90 7.01
N ASN A 123 15.79 -7.00 8.21
CA ASN A 123 17.25 -7.10 8.40
C ASN A 123 17.81 -8.39 7.81
N ARG A 124 17.06 -9.50 7.98
CA ARG A 124 17.43 -10.79 7.41
C ARG A 124 17.28 -10.79 5.89
N TRP A 125 16.25 -10.13 5.37
CA TRP A 125 16.08 -9.92 3.93
C TRP A 125 17.26 -9.15 3.35
N LEU A 126 17.60 -8.00 3.92
CA LEU A 126 18.76 -7.19 3.50
C LEU A 126 20.07 -8.01 3.55
N SER A 127 20.30 -8.75 4.63
CA SER A 127 21.50 -9.58 4.79
C SER A 127 21.58 -10.76 3.82
N SER A 128 20.46 -11.21 3.23
CA SER A 128 20.43 -12.35 2.30
C SER A 128 21.09 -12.05 0.96
N PHE A 129 21.32 -10.77 0.65
CA PHE A 129 21.86 -10.35 -0.65
C PHE A 129 23.35 -10.02 -0.61
N GLY A 130 24.01 -10.18 0.54
CA GLY A 130 25.41 -9.84 0.73
C GLY A 130 25.70 -8.35 0.57
N ASP A 131 26.97 -7.99 0.74
CA ASP A 131 27.46 -6.62 0.64
C ASP A 131 27.91 -6.33 -0.80
N THR A 132 26.97 -6.37 -1.74
CA THR A 132 27.25 -6.04 -3.15
C THR A 132 26.62 -4.71 -3.53
N ASN A 133 27.46 -3.72 -3.79
CA ASN A 133 27.13 -2.37 -4.27
C ASN A 133 26.36 -2.35 -5.61
N MET A 134 26.11 -3.52 -6.21
CA MET A 134 25.36 -3.74 -7.45
C MET A 134 23.89 -4.11 -7.24
N ASN A 135 23.46 -4.36 -5.99
CA ASN A 135 22.08 -4.75 -5.71
C ASN A 135 21.14 -3.55 -5.87
N LYS A 136 20.15 -3.68 -6.75
CA LYS A 136 19.06 -2.73 -6.90
C LYS A 136 17.86 -3.22 -6.11
N PHE A 137 17.29 -2.33 -5.31
CA PHE A 137 16.12 -2.67 -4.50
C PHE A 137 14.85 -2.07 -5.07
N VAL A 138 13.75 -2.80 -5.00
CA VAL A 138 12.41 -2.32 -5.34
C VAL A 138 11.52 -2.46 -4.11
N LEU A 139 10.94 -1.36 -3.65
CA LEU A 139 9.98 -1.34 -2.56
C LEU A 139 8.57 -1.10 -3.12
N ILE A 140 7.70 -2.08 -2.96
CA ILE A 140 6.29 -1.99 -3.33
C ILE A 140 5.49 -1.56 -2.11
N VAL A 141 4.78 -0.44 -2.25
CA VAL A 141 3.99 0.21 -1.19
C VAL A 141 2.53 0.26 -1.59
N PHE A 142 1.64 0.03 -0.64
CA PHE A 142 0.19 0.08 -0.86
C PHE A 142 -0.38 1.30 -0.14
N ASP A 143 -0.86 2.28 -0.90
CA ASP A 143 -1.45 3.52 -0.37
C ASP A 143 -2.98 3.41 -0.35
N GLY A 144 -3.54 3.34 0.86
CA GLY A 144 -4.94 3.04 1.10
C GLY A 144 -5.27 3.07 2.59
N THR A 145 -6.54 3.24 2.93
CA THR A 145 -7.02 2.79 4.25
C THR A 145 -6.57 1.36 4.54
N TRP A 146 -6.47 0.98 5.81
CA TRP A 146 -6.13 -0.40 6.22
C TRP A 146 -6.90 -1.48 5.47
N LYS A 147 -8.21 -1.27 5.28
CA LYS A 147 -9.07 -2.18 4.54
C LYS A 147 -8.69 -2.24 3.05
N HIS A 148 -8.54 -1.08 2.40
CA HIS A 148 -8.15 -1.00 1.00
C HIS A 148 -6.76 -1.61 0.75
N ALA A 149 -5.78 -1.28 1.58
CA ALA A 149 -4.43 -1.81 1.46
C ALA A 149 -4.42 -3.34 1.61
N LYS A 150 -5.18 -3.91 2.55
CA LYS A 150 -5.33 -5.36 2.70
C LYS A 150 -5.90 -6.00 1.43
N GLU A 151 -7.00 -5.44 0.90
CA GLU A 151 -7.62 -5.92 -0.34
C GLU A 151 -6.64 -5.86 -1.52
N MET A 152 -5.89 -4.77 -1.66
CA MET A 152 -4.89 -4.59 -2.72
C MET A 152 -3.75 -5.60 -2.63
N VAL A 153 -3.24 -5.86 -1.43
CA VAL A 153 -2.21 -6.88 -1.20
C VAL A 153 -2.74 -8.25 -1.60
N SER A 154 -3.87 -8.68 -1.03
CA SER A 154 -4.47 -9.98 -1.33
C SER A 154 -4.75 -10.16 -2.82
N ALA A 155 -5.23 -9.12 -3.49
CA ALA A 155 -5.46 -9.14 -4.93
C ALA A 155 -4.15 -9.19 -5.74
N SER A 156 -3.07 -8.57 -5.28
CA SER A 156 -1.79 -8.49 -6.00
C SER A 156 -0.87 -9.69 -5.77
N LEU A 157 -1.08 -10.45 -4.69
CA LEU A 157 -0.26 -11.61 -4.34
C LEU A 157 -0.01 -12.61 -5.48
N PRO A 158 -1.02 -13.02 -6.29
CA PRO A 158 -0.77 -13.98 -7.39
C PRO A 158 0.23 -13.51 -8.45
N PHE A 159 0.41 -12.20 -8.58
CA PHE A 159 1.41 -11.60 -9.46
C PHE A 159 2.74 -11.41 -8.73
N MET A 160 2.70 -10.80 -7.55
CA MET A 160 3.89 -10.39 -6.80
C MET A 160 4.65 -11.52 -6.13
N SER A 161 3.98 -12.59 -5.67
CA SER A 161 4.62 -13.65 -4.88
C SER A 161 5.70 -14.41 -5.64
N LYS A 162 5.76 -14.23 -6.97
CA LYS A 162 6.78 -14.80 -7.85
C LYS A 162 8.15 -14.12 -7.69
N PHE A 163 8.17 -12.82 -7.36
CA PHE A 163 9.40 -12.02 -7.42
C PHE A 163 9.60 -11.09 -6.21
N ALA A 164 8.56 -10.83 -5.42
CA ALA A 164 8.60 -9.91 -4.29
C ALA A 164 8.43 -10.66 -2.96
N THR A 165 9.29 -10.33 -1.99
CA THR A 165 9.23 -10.88 -0.63
C THR A 165 8.40 -9.98 0.28
N GLN A 166 7.54 -10.56 1.12
CA GLN A 166 6.91 -9.81 2.20
C GLN A 166 7.94 -9.53 3.29
N ALA A 167 8.28 -8.26 3.50
CA ALA A 167 9.14 -7.85 4.59
C ALA A 167 8.32 -7.48 5.83
N SER A 168 8.75 -7.95 7.01
CA SER A 168 8.15 -7.59 8.30
C SER A 168 9.17 -6.90 9.21
N PHE A 169 8.69 -5.90 9.98
CA PHE A 169 9.45 -5.30 11.08
C PHE A 169 9.26 -6.06 12.41
N LEU A 170 8.28 -6.98 12.45
CA LEU A 170 7.99 -7.82 13.60
C LEU A 170 8.57 -9.21 13.38
N LYS A 171 9.08 -9.84 14.45
CA LYS A 171 9.49 -11.26 14.42
C LYS A 171 8.32 -12.10 13.90
N PRO A 172 8.54 -13.01 12.94
CA PRO A 172 7.48 -13.90 12.46
C PRO A 172 6.89 -14.66 13.65
N THR A 173 5.66 -14.33 14.04
CA THR A 173 4.98 -15.10 15.09
C THR A 173 4.48 -16.39 14.43
N ASN A 174 5.12 -17.51 14.75
CA ASN A 174 4.62 -18.85 14.43
C ASN A 174 3.32 -19.11 15.20
N ARG A 175 2.21 -18.46 14.81
CA ARG A 175 0.88 -18.83 15.29
C ARG A 175 0.33 -19.86 14.32
N LYS A 176 0.42 -21.14 14.71
CA LYS A 176 -0.24 -22.24 14.00
C LYS A 176 -1.72 -21.85 13.77
N PRO A 177 -2.28 -22.07 12.57
CA PRO A 177 -3.71 -21.88 12.36
C PRO A 177 -4.47 -22.74 13.37
N LYS A 178 -5.35 -22.12 14.16
CA LYS A 178 -6.29 -22.86 15.00
C LYS A 178 -7.22 -23.60 14.04
N LEU A 179 -6.96 -24.89 13.86
CA LEU A 179 -7.93 -25.82 13.29
C LEU A 179 -9.23 -25.65 14.07
N LEU A 180 -10.24 -25.09 13.43
CA LEU A 180 -11.61 -25.08 13.92
C LEU A 180 -11.99 -26.56 14.07
N LYS A 181 -11.98 -27.08 15.29
CA LYS A 181 -12.54 -28.40 15.58
C LYS A 181 -14.05 -28.27 15.31
N ARG A 182 -14.51 -28.81 14.17
CA ARG A 182 -15.92 -29.19 14.02
C ARG A 182 -16.21 -30.20 15.13
N SER A 183 -17.10 -29.84 16.05
CA SER A 183 -17.64 -30.73 17.06
C SER A 183 -18.46 -31.81 16.36
N ASN A 184 -18.05 -33.07 16.53
CA ASN A 184 -18.86 -34.23 16.19
C ASN A 184 -19.93 -34.41 17.28
N ASP A 185 -21.08 -33.77 17.13
CA ASP A 185 -22.25 -33.99 18.01
C ASP A 185 -23.46 -34.60 17.28
N ASP A 186 -23.32 -35.01 16.01
CA ASP A 186 -24.45 -35.60 15.24
C ASP A 186 -24.39 -37.13 15.05
N GLU A 187 -23.43 -37.84 15.65
CA GLU A 187 -23.25 -39.29 15.44
C GLU A 187 -23.52 -40.12 16.71
N LYS A 188 -24.59 -39.81 17.46
CA LYS A 188 -25.09 -40.68 18.56
C LYS A 188 -26.61 -40.86 18.63
N ARG A 189 -27.38 -40.47 17.60
CA ARG A 189 -28.84 -40.69 17.57
C ARG A 189 -29.29 -41.97 16.85
N VAL A 190 -28.36 -42.78 16.35
CA VAL A 190 -28.67 -44.03 15.64
C VAL A 190 -27.84 -45.19 16.19
N ASN A 191 -27.99 -45.54 17.48
CA ASN A 191 -27.75 -46.93 17.91
C ASN A 191 -28.28 -47.31 19.32
N SER A 192 -29.38 -46.71 19.77
CA SER A 192 -30.11 -47.19 20.96
C SER A 192 -31.24 -48.13 20.55
N ARG A 193 -30.88 -49.31 20.03
CA ARG A 193 -31.74 -50.49 19.91
C ARG A 193 -30.89 -51.73 20.11
N SER A 194 -30.73 -52.17 21.37
CA SER A 194 -30.38 -53.55 21.68
C SER A 194 -30.35 -53.81 23.19
N PHE A 195 -31.30 -54.66 23.58
CA PHE A 195 -31.27 -55.64 24.68
C PHE A 195 -31.76 -55.26 26.09
N CYS A 196 -32.93 -55.85 26.37
CA CYS A 196 -33.57 -56.17 27.65
C CYS A 196 -32.68 -57.02 28.56
N THR A 197 -32.83 -56.92 29.88
CA THR A 197 -33.57 -57.92 30.70
C THR A 197 -34.03 -57.26 31.99
#